data_AF-A0A3B8MBU4-F1
#
_entry.id   AF-A0A3B8MBU4-F1
#
_cell.length_a   1.000
_cell.length_b   1.000
_cell.length_c   1.000
_cell.angle_alpha   90.00
_cell.angle_beta   90.00
_cell.angle_gamma   90.00
#
_symmetry.space_group_name_H-M   'P 1'
#
loop_
_entity.id
_entity.type
_entity.pdbx_description
1 polymer ?
#
loop_
_entity_poly.entity_id
_entity_poly.type
_entity_poly.pdbx_seq_one_letter_code
_entity_poly.pdbx_strand_id
1 'polypeptide(L)'
;GIIEVVGEMYLSGLVGKDGTILDNRQRTRRVIPNDRTFSYVLCEQSDDSAAPNIVITQNDIRAIQLAKAALRAGIDLLLERCGESRADEIRLAGAFGAQIDPLYAMVLGLIPDCQVGQVRGVGNAAGSGAVRMLLSLKERIEVEALVRDVQRVETATEPRFQELFVGAMAFPHATASTPNLADAVALPSHPLTSAYTSTRPRRRGRRKDAVNE
;
A
#
# COMPACT_ATOMS: atom_id res chain seq x y z
N GLY A 1 9.30 -2.91 -10.02
CA GLY A 1 7.96 -2.33 -10.34
C GLY A 1 7.68 -1.14 -9.44
N ILE A 2 6.45 -0.62 -9.48
CA ILE A 2 6.08 0.56 -8.66
C ILE A 2 6.10 0.26 -7.15
N ILE A 3 5.76 -0.98 -6.76
CA ILE A 3 5.81 -1.45 -5.36
C ILE A 3 7.25 -1.35 -4.83
N GLU A 4 8.22 -1.86 -5.57
CA GLU A 4 9.63 -1.84 -5.18
C GLU A 4 10.17 -0.41 -5.13
N VAL A 5 9.80 0.44 -6.10
CA VAL A 5 10.20 1.86 -6.10
C VAL A 5 9.69 2.57 -4.85
N VAL A 6 8.42 2.39 -4.48
CA VAL A 6 7.86 3.04 -3.29
C VAL A 6 8.42 2.44 -2.01
N GLY A 7 8.65 1.12 -1.98
CA GLY A 7 9.31 0.46 -0.86
C GLY A 7 10.72 1.00 -0.64
N GLU A 8 11.51 1.15 -1.70
CA GLU A 8 12.84 1.77 -1.63
C GLU A 8 12.80 3.24 -1.21
N MET A 9 11.85 4.01 -1.73
CA MET A 9 11.65 5.40 -1.30
C MET A 9 11.31 5.48 0.20
N TYR A 10 10.53 4.53 0.72
CA TYR A 10 10.25 4.44 2.14
C TYR A 10 11.49 4.05 2.96
N LEU A 11 12.19 2.96 2.59
CA LEU A 11 13.38 2.45 3.28
C LEU A 11 14.54 3.46 3.29
N SER A 12 14.74 4.20 2.20
CA SER A 12 15.76 5.26 2.09
C SER A 12 15.41 6.54 2.86
N GLY A 13 14.20 6.62 3.39
CA GLY A 13 13.66 7.78 4.10
C GLY A 13 13.31 8.96 3.20
N LEU A 14 13.09 8.72 1.90
CA LEU A 14 12.51 9.71 0.98
C LEU A 14 11.00 9.86 1.19
N VAL A 15 10.33 8.81 1.65
CA VAL A 15 8.91 8.79 2.00
C VAL A 15 8.76 8.51 3.48
N GLY A 16 7.96 9.34 4.16
CA GLY A 16 7.60 9.15 5.56
C GLY A 16 6.62 8.00 5.78
N LYS A 17 6.42 7.62 7.05
CA LYS A 17 5.45 6.58 7.45
C LYS A 17 4.02 6.88 7.00
N ASP A 18 3.65 8.16 6.89
CA ASP A 18 2.35 8.63 6.42
C ASP A 18 2.22 8.67 4.89
N GLY A 19 3.28 8.29 4.14
CA GLY A 19 3.33 8.33 2.68
C GLY A 19 3.66 9.70 2.10
N THR A 20 4.04 10.70 2.93
CA THR A 20 4.45 12.01 2.42
C THR A 20 5.87 11.93 1.86
N ILE A 21 6.08 12.42 0.63
CA ILE A 21 7.42 12.59 0.06
C ILE A 21 8.10 13.76 0.78
N LEU A 22 9.24 13.49 1.42
CA LEU A 22 9.95 14.44 2.25
C LEU A 22 10.93 15.28 1.42
N ASP A 23 11.18 16.53 1.85
CA ASP A 23 12.18 17.39 1.22
C ASP A 23 13.59 16.88 1.49
N ASN A 24 14.10 16.06 0.57
CA ASN A 24 15.46 15.52 0.60
C ASN A 24 16.37 16.15 -0.47
N ARG A 25 16.06 17.37 -0.93
CA ARG A 25 16.83 18.04 -1.99
C ARG A 25 18.30 18.28 -1.64
N GLN A 26 18.63 18.37 -0.36
CA GLN A 26 20.01 18.44 0.12
C GLN A 26 20.77 17.11 -0.04
N ARG A 27 20.07 15.98 -0.08
CA ARG A 27 20.65 14.63 -0.22
C ARG A 27 20.65 14.12 -1.65
N THR A 28 19.70 14.56 -2.47
CA THR A 28 19.57 14.10 -3.86
C THR A 28 18.91 15.14 -4.76
N ARG A 29 19.41 15.26 -5.99
CA ARG A 29 18.82 16.11 -7.04
C ARG A 29 17.52 15.54 -7.62
N ARG A 30 17.21 14.27 -7.34
CA ARG A 30 16.05 13.57 -7.89
C ARG A 30 14.74 13.98 -7.22
N VAL A 31 14.79 14.61 -6.05
CA VAL A 31 13.59 15.19 -5.43
C VAL A 31 13.36 16.57 -6.02
N ILE A 32 12.20 16.79 -6.62
CA ILE A 32 11.84 18.06 -7.25
C ILE A 32 10.56 18.64 -6.63
N PRO A 33 10.42 19.98 -6.53
CA PRO A 33 9.17 20.60 -6.10
C PRO A 33 8.02 20.23 -7.06
N ASN A 34 6.84 19.96 -6.51
CA ASN A 34 5.61 19.74 -7.26
C ASN A 34 4.44 20.38 -6.50
N ASP A 35 4.09 21.61 -6.90
CA ASP A 35 3.17 22.50 -6.20
C ASP A 35 3.50 22.67 -4.71
N ARG A 36 2.63 22.14 -3.84
CA ARG A 36 2.78 22.16 -2.39
C ARG A 36 3.45 20.90 -1.85
N THR A 37 3.97 20.03 -2.70
CA THR A 37 4.54 18.72 -2.37
C THR A 37 5.84 18.51 -3.14
N PHE A 38 6.34 17.28 -3.14
CA PHE A 38 7.53 16.89 -3.89
C PHE A 38 7.22 15.69 -4.78
N SER A 39 7.99 15.54 -5.87
CA SER A 39 8.04 14.35 -6.70
C SER A 39 9.45 13.78 -6.70
N TYR A 40 9.59 12.50 -7.02
CA TYR A 40 10.87 11.83 -7.20
C TYR A 40 11.09 11.44 -8.65
N VAL A 41 12.18 11.89 -9.26
CA VAL A 41 12.58 11.53 -10.62
C VAL A 41 13.25 10.15 -10.59
N LEU A 42 12.53 9.15 -11.10
CA LEU A 42 13.01 7.77 -11.17
C LEU A 42 13.98 7.60 -12.34
N CYS A 43 13.63 8.15 -13.51
CA CYS A 43 14.44 8.12 -14.71
C CYS A 43 14.42 9.49 -15.40
N GLU A 44 15.60 10.09 -15.54
CA GLU A 44 15.83 11.24 -16.41
C GLU A 44 15.93 10.70 -17.84
N GLN A 45 15.05 11.16 -18.74
CA GLN A 45 15.19 10.83 -20.16
C GLN A 45 16.26 11.74 -20.76
N SER A 46 17.04 11.23 -21.72
CA SER A 46 18.08 12.02 -22.40
C SER A 46 17.45 13.17 -23.19
N ASP A 47 18.19 14.27 -23.34
CA ASP A 47 17.73 15.47 -24.08
C ASP A 47 17.33 15.17 -25.54
N ASP A 48 17.89 14.12 -26.16
CA ASP A 48 17.54 13.66 -27.51
C ASP A 48 16.23 12.84 -27.59
N SER A 49 15.62 12.54 -26.44
CA SER A 49 14.35 11.81 -26.36
C SER A 49 13.21 12.79 -26.12
N ALA A 50 12.20 12.79 -26.98
CA ALA A 50 10.96 13.54 -26.76
C ALA A 50 10.09 12.96 -25.60
N ALA A 51 10.51 11.87 -24.96
CA ALA A 51 9.76 11.24 -23.88
C ALA A 51 9.94 12.01 -22.56
N PRO A 52 8.86 12.22 -21.79
CA PRO A 52 8.95 12.89 -20.49
C PRO A 52 9.70 12.03 -19.47
N ASN A 53 10.30 12.69 -18.47
CA ASN A 53 10.90 12.02 -17.31
C ASN A 53 9.89 11.09 -16.62
N ILE A 54 10.37 9.95 -16.13
CA ILE A 54 9.55 9.05 -15.31
C ILE A 54 9.64 9.56 -13.87
N VAL A 55 8.52 10.04 -13.36
CA VAL A 55 8.42 10.65 -12.03
C VAL A 55 7.42 9.89 -11.16
N ILE A 56 7.72 9.78 -9.88
CA ILE A 56 6.80 9.33 -8.85
C ILE A 56 6.27 10.55 -8.12
N THR A 57 4.96 10.77 -8.22
CA THR A 57 4.29 11.90 -7.60
C THR A 57 3.73 11.54 -6.24
N GLN A 58 3.38 12.56 -5.45
CA GLN A 58 2.66 12.35 -4.19
C GLN A 58 1.34 11.61 -4.40
N ASN A 59 0.63 11.84 -5.51
CA ASN A 59 -0.64 11.17 -5.82
C ASN A 59 -0.44 9.69 -6.10
N ASP A 60 0.67 9.29 -6.73
CA ASP A 60 1.01 7.89 -6.96
C ASP A 60 1.23 7.15 -5.64
N ILE A 61 1.95 7.77 -4.70
CA ILE A 61 2.11 7.22 -3.34
C ILE A 61 0.75 7.06 -2.66
N ARG A 62 -0.14 8.05 -2.77
CA ARG A 62 -1.50 7.98 -2.19
C ARG A 62 -2.33 6.85 -2.81
N ALA A 63 -2.26 6.66 -4.13
CA ALA A 63 -2.96 5.57 -4.81
C ALA A 63 -2.49 4.20 -4.31
N ILE A 64 -1.18 4.03 -4.10
CA ILE A 64 -0.61 2.79 -3.54
C ILE A 64 -1.06 2.60 -2.10
N GLN A 65 -1.04 3.64 -1.27
CA GLN A 65 -1.54 3.57 0.11
C GLN A 65 -3.00 3.10 0.15
N LEU A 66 -3.87 3.67 -0.68
CA LEU A 66 -5.28 3.27 -0.73
C LEU A 66 -5.44 1.80 -1.16
N ALA A 67 -4.74 1.39 -2.22
CA ALA A 67 -4.82 0.02 -2.71
C ALA A 67 -4.30 -1.00 -1.69
N LYS A 68 -3.13 -0.73 -1.09
CA LYS A 68 -2.53 -1.64 -0.12
C LYS A 68 -3.28 -1.66 1.21
N ALA A 69 -3.85 -0.53 1.63
CA ALA A 69 -4.65 -0.46 2.85
C ALA A 69 -5.94 -1.26 2.71
N ALA A 70 -6.58 -1.22 1.55
CA ALA A 70 -7.78 -2.02 1.28
C ALA A 70 -7.48 -3.52 1.34
N LEU A 71 -6.38 -3.96 0.72
CA LEU A 71 -5.98 -5.37 0.77
C LEU A 71 -5.64 -5.81 2.19
N ARG A 72 -4.80 -5.04 2.88
CA ARG A 72 -4.37 -5.36 4.24
C ARG A 72 -5.53 -5.40 5.24
N ALA A 73 -6.43 -4.41 5.19
CA ALA A 73 -7.61 -4.37 6.04
C ALA A 73 -8.55 -5.55 5.76
N GLY A 74 -8.67 -5.99 4.50
CA GLY A 74 -9.42 -7.18 4.13
C GLY A 74 -8.82 -8.45 4.74
N ILE A 75 -7.50 -8.60 4.69
CA ILE A 75 -6.79 -9.74 5.30
C ILE A 75 -6.99 -9.74 6.82
N ASP A 76 -6.74 -8.61 7.48
CA ASP A 76 -6.82 -8.49 8.93
C ASP A 76 -8.27 -8.76 9.41
N LEU A 77 -9.28 -8.27 8.70
CA LEU A 77 -10.69 -8.54 8.99
C LEU A 77 -11.03 -10.04 8.89
N LEU A 78 -10.52 -10.72 7.87
CA LEU A 78 -10.77 -12.16 7.68
C LEU A 78 -10.07 -12.99 8.75
N LEU A 79 -8.83 -12.64 9.12
CA LEU A 79 -8.12 -13.27 10.24
C LEU A 79 -8.91 -13.11 11.54
N GLU A 80 -9.35 -11.89 11.87
CA GLU A 80 -10.17 -11.63 13.06
C GLU A 80 -11.46 -12.47 13.07
N ARG A 81 -12.16 -12.57 11.92
CA ARG A 81 -13.39 -13.38 11.79
C ARG A 81 -13.15 -14.88 11.94
N CYS A 82 -11.98 -15.36 11.53
CA CYS A 82 -11.56 -16.75 11.72
C CYS A 82 -11.04 -17.03 13.14
N GLY A 83 -10.92 -16.00 14.00
CA GLY A 83 -10.32 -16.12 15.33
C GLY A 83 -8.80 -16.29 15.30
N GLU A 84 -8.18 -15.94 14.18
CA GLU A 84 -6.74 -16.06 13.95
C GLU A 84 -6.06 -14.70 14.02
N SER A 85 -4.82 -14.69 14.48
CA SER A 85 -4.01 -13.46 14.56
C SER A 85 -2.90 -13.38 13.52
N ARG A 86 -2.69 -14.45 12.74
CA ARG A 86 -1.61 -14.58 11.76
C ARG A 86 -1.98 -15.56 10.65
N ALA A 87 -1.33 -15.40 9.50
CA ALA A 87 -1.36 -16.39 8.43
C ALA A 87 -0.06 -17.22 8.46
N ASP A 88 -0.17 -18.53 8.27
CA ASP A 88 1.00 -19.43 8.19
C ASP A 88 1.69 -19.35 6.83
N GLU A 89 0.91 -19.23 5.74
CA GLU A 89 1.38 -19.12 4.36
C GLU A 89 0.59 -18.05 3.61
N ILE A 90 1.26 -17.29 2.74
CA ILE A 90 0.61 -16.28 1.88
C ILE A 90 0.91 -16.58 0.42
N ARG A 91 -0.14 -16.82 -0.36
CA ARG A 91 -0.07 -17.06 -1.81
C ARG A 91 -0.57 -15.86 -2.59
N LEU A 92 0.32 -15.23 -3.35
CA LEU A 92 0.01 -14.06 -4.16
C LEU A 92 -0.33 -14.49 -5.60
N ALA A 93 -1.61 -14.38 -5.96
CA ALA A 93 -2.11 -14.67 -7.30
C ALA A 93 -2.27 -13.41 -8.15
N GLY A 94 -2.41 -13.61 -9.46
CA GLY A 94 -2.64 -12.54 -10.44
C GLY A 94 -1.35 -11.93 -10.99
N ALA A 95 -1.50 -11.10 -12.03
CA ALA A 95 -0.37 -10.51 -12.74
C ALA A 95 0.56 -9.70 -11.82
N PHE A 96 -0.02 -8.96 -10.87
CA PHE A 96 0.75 -8.22 -9.87
C PHE A 96 1.33 -9.15 -8.80
N GLY A 97 0.49 -10.00 -8.18
CA GLY A 97 0.92 -10.88 -7.10
C GLY A 97 2.06 -11.83 -7.47
N ALA A 98 2.11 -12.27 -8.73
CA ALA A 98 3.14 -13.18 -9.22
C ALA A 98 4.52 -12.54 -9.41
N GLN A 99 4.60 -11.21 -9.50
CA GLN A 99 5.83 -10.47 -9.79
C GLN A 99 6.32 -9.61 -8.62
N ILE A 100 5.49 -9.43 -7.59
CA ILE A 100 5.86 -8.65 -6.40
C ILE A 100 6.87 -9.45 -5.58
N ASP A 101 7.97 -8.82 -5.23
CA ASP A 101 8.90 -9.35 -4.25
C ASP A 101 8.24 -9.39 -2.85
N PRO A 102 8.21 -10.56 -2.18
CA PRO A 102 7.63 -10.71 -0.86
C PRO A 102 8.10 -9.73 0.21
N LEU A 103 9.40 -9.40 0.22
CA LEU A 103 9.96 -8.47 1.19
C LEU A 103 9.34 -7.09 0.99
N TYR A 104 9.24 -6.61 -0.25
CA TYR A 104 8.62 -5.32 -0.54
C TYR A 104 7.11 -5.30 -0.25
N ALA A 105 6.41 -6.42 -0.45
CA ALA A 105 5.02 -6.55 -0.01
C ALA A 105 4.88 -6.34 1.50
N MET A 106 5.80 -6.90 2.30
CA MET A 106 5.83 -6.70 3.75
C MET A 106 6.27 -5.27 4.13
N VAL A 107 7.28 -4.71 3.47
CA VAL A 107 7.78 -3.33 3.70
C VAL A 107 6.67 -2.30 3.51
N LEU A 108 5.87 -2.44 2.46
CA LEU A 108 4.71 -1.56 2.24
C LEU A 108 3.50 -1.93 3.11
N GLY A 109 3.54 -3.07 3.79
CA GLY A 109 2.42 -3.60 4.57
C GLY A 109 1.22 -3.97 3.70
N LEU A 110 1.47 -4.40 2.46
CA LEU A 110 0.47 -5.00 1.58
C LEU A 110 -0.09 -6.29 2.17
N ILE A 111 0.76 -7.02 2.89
CA ILE A 111 0.45 -8.27 3.59
C ILE A 111 0.85 -8.16 5.07
N PRO A 112 0.27 -8.99 5.96
CA PRO A 112 0.69 -9.07 7.36
C PRO A 112 2.13 -9.57 7.51
N ASP A 113 2.71 -9.31 8.68
CA ASP A 113 4.05 -9.78 9.00
C ASP A 113 4.06 -11.32 9.11
N CYS A 114 4.98 -11.94 8.38
CA CYS A 114 5.19 -13.38 8.39
C CYS A 114 6.64 -13.67 7.97
N GLN A 115 7.05 -14.93 8.05
CA GLN A 115 8.37 -15.31 7.53
C GLN A 115 8.39 -15.13 6.00
N VAL A 116 9.34 -14.37 5.47
CA VAL A 116 9.45 -14.06 4.04
C VAL A 116 9.40 -15.32 3.16
N GLY A 117 9.99 -16.43 3.61
CA GLY A 117 9.97 -17.72 2.90
C GLY A 117 8.60 -18.41 2.78
N GLN A 118 7.59 -17.94 3.53
CA GLN A 118 6.21 -18.41 3.51
C GLN A 118 5.31 -17.59 2.57
N VAL A 119 5.88 -16.63 1.84
CA VAL A 119 5.16 -15.80 0.87
C VAL A 119 5.61 -16.18 -0.53
N ARG A 120 4.68 -16.59 -1.40
CA ARG A 120 5.02 -17.04 -2.76
C ARG A 120 4.02 -16.57 -3.79
N GLY A 121 4.53 -16.15 -4.95
CA GLY A 121 3.73 -15.92 -6.14
C GLY A 121 3.24 -17.23 -6.75
N VAL A 122 1.94 -17.33 -7.07
CA VAL A 122 1.33 -18.52 -7.69
C VAL A 122 0.88 -18.29 -9.13
N GLY A 123 1.21 -17.13 -9.71
CA GLY A 123 0.89 -16.84 -11.11
C GLY A 123 -0.60 -16.56 -11.34
N ASN A 124 -1.06 -16.83 -12.56
CA ASN A 124 -2.47 -16.73 -12.93
C ASN A 124 -3.24 -17.95 -12.40
N ALA A 125 -3.62 -17.90 -11.12
CA ALA A 125 -4.39 -18.96 -10.46
C ALA A 125 -5.76 -19.18 -11.12
N ALA A 126 -6.43 -18.11 -11.58
CA ALA A 126 -7.72 -18.21 -12.26
C ALA A 126 -7.61 -18.96 -13.60
N GLY A 127 -6.60 -18.62 -14.42
CA GLY A 127 -6.34 -19.32 -15.68
C GLY A 127 -5.95 -20.78 -15.48
N SER A 128 -5.08 -21.05 -14.50
CA SER A 128 -4.69 -22.41 -14.13
C SER A 128 -5.88 -23.23 -13.64
N GLY A 129 -6.75 -22.62 -12.83
CA GLY A 129 -8.00 -23.20 -12.37
C GLY A 129 -8.95 -23.52 -13.51
N ALA A 130 -9.13 -22.62 -14.48
CA ALA A 130 -10.00 -22.86 -15.64
C ALA A 130 -9.54 -24.07 -16.46
N VAL A 131 -8.24 -24.21 -16.72
CA VAL A 131 -7.67 -25.38 -17.41
C VAL A 131 -7.92 -26.66 -16.62
N ARG A 132 -7.71 -26.63 -15.31
CA ARG A 132 -7.99 -27.76 -14.40
C ARG A 132 -9.45 -28.20 -14.46
N MET A 133 -10.39 -27.25 -14.38
CA MET A 133 -11.82 -27.54 -14.48
C MET A 133 -12.22 -28.08 -15.86
N LEU A 134 -11.52 -27.67 -16.93
CA LEU A 134 -11.77 -28.16 -18.29
C LEU A 134 -11.31 -29.62 -18.45
N LEU A 135 -10.13 -29.95 -17.91
CA LEU A 135 -9.48 -31.25 -18.10
C LEU A 135 -9.92 -32.32 -17.09
N SER A 136 -10.50 -31.94 -15.95
CA SER A 136 -10.89 -32.87 -14.89
C SER A 136 -12.32 -32.64 -14.42
N LEU A 137 -13.21 -33.58 -14.76
CA LEU A 137 -14.58 -33.59 -14.24
C LEU A 137 -14.61 -33.74 -12.71
N LYS A 138 -13.70 -34.55 -12.15
CA LYS A 138 -13.60 -34.74 -10.70
C LYS A 138 -13.30 -33.43 -9.99
N GLU A 139 -12.27 -32.71 -10.42
CA GLU A 139 -11.91 -31.43 -9.80
C GLU A 139 -13.01 -30.37 -9.98
N ARG A 140 -13.73 -30.41 -11.11
CA ARG A 140 -14.91 -29.56 -11.33
C ARG A 140 -15.99 -29.79 -10.29
N ILE A 141 -16.37 -31.04 -10.05
CA ILE A 141 -17.39 -31.39 -9.04
C ILE A 141 -16.94 -30.97 -7.64
N GLU A 142 -15.66 -31.18 -7.30
CA GLU A 142 -15.09 -30.77 -6.02
C GLU A 142 -15.17 -29.25 -5.81
N VAL A 143 -14.80 -28.45 -6.81
CA VAL A 143 -14.87 -26.99 -6.74
C VAL A 143 -16.33 -26.49 -6.70
N GLU A 144 -17.24 -27.10 -7.46
CA GLU A 144 -18.67 -26.77 -7.44
C GLU A 144 -19.30 -26.99 -6.06
N ALA A 145 -18.87 -28.05 -5.35
CA ALA A 145 -19.27 -28.27 -3.96
C ALA A 145 -18.65 -27.20 -3.03
N LEU A 146 -17.34 -26.98 -3.12
CA LEU A 146 -16.60 -26.04 -2.27
C LEU A 146 -17.15 -24.61 -2.34
N VAL A 147 -17.51 -24.12 -3.53
CA VAL A 147 -18.03 -22.76 -3.72
C VAL A 147 -19.31 -22.50 -2.93
N ARG A 148 -20.10 -23.55 -2.63
CA ARG A 148 -21.33 -23.41 -1.84
C ARG A 148 -21.07 -23.07 -0.38
N ASP A 149 -19.89 -23.41 0.13
CA ASP A 149 -19.48 -23.15 1.51
C ASP A 149 -18.71 -21.82 1.66
N VAL A 150 -18.41 -21.14 0.55
CA VAL A 150 -17.69 -19.85 0.57
C VAL A 150 -18.59 -18.77 1.13
N GLN A 151 -18.17 -18.20 2.26
CA GLN A 151 -18.85 -17.08 2.90
C GLN A 151 -18.27 -15.75 2.41
N ARG A 152 -19.13 -14.88 1.89
CA ARG A 152 -18.73 -13.54 1.45
C ARG A 152 -18.83 -12.55 2.59
N VAL A 153 -17.74 -11.83 2.85
CA VAL A 153 -17.72 -10.69 3.77
C VAL A 153 -17.80 -9.40 2.96
N GLU A 154 -18.86 -8.62 3.18
CA GLU A 154 -19.04 -7.30 2.52
C GLU A 154 -18.28 -6.22 3.31
N THR A 155 -17.13 -5.83 2.79
CA THR A 155 -16.24 -4.86 3.44
C THR A 155 -16.81 -3.44 3.44
N ALA A 156 -17.62 -3.08 2.45
CA ALA A 156 -18.18 -1.73 2.31
C ALA A 156 -19.12 -1.34 3.47
N THR A 157 -19.77 -2.33 4.09
CA THR A 157 -20.72 -2.13 5.19
C THR A 157 -20.16 -2.52 6.56
N GLU A 158 -18.88 -2.91 6.64
CA GLU A 158 -18.25 -3.39 7.86
C GLU A 158 -17.51 -2.24 8.57
N PRO A 159 -17.99 -1.76 9.74
CA PRO A 159 -17.31 -0.70 10.48
C PRO A 159 -15.87 -1.07 10.85
N ARG A 160 -15.63 -2.35 11.17
CA ARG A 160 -14.30 -2.84 11.53
C ARG A 160 -13.29 -2.70 10.38
N PHE A 161 -13.75 -2.83 9.13
CA PHE A 161 -12.90 -2.64 7.95
C PHE A 161 -12.33 -1.23 7.88
N GLN A 162 -13.15 -0.20 8.19
CA GLN A 162 -12.72 1.20 8.16
C GLN A 162 -11.65 1.47 9.22
N GLU A 163 -11.80 0.91 10.42
CA GLU A 163 -10.80 1.02 11.49
C GLU A 163 -9.46 0.40 11.09
N LEU A 164 -9.50 -0.82 10.56
CA LEU A 164 -8.32 -1.54 10.06
C LEU A 164 -7.67 -0.79 8.89
N PHE A 165 -8.48 -0.24 7.98
CA PHE A 165 -8.01 0.52 6.81
C PHE A 165 -7.20 1.75 7.21
N VAL A 166 -7.65 2.51 8.22
CA VAL A 166 -6.92 3.70 8.70
C VAL A 166 -5.54 3.32 9.23
N GLY A 167 -5.44 2.23 10.00
CA GLY A 167 -4.16 1.71 10.47
C GLY A 167 -3.25 1.26 9.32
N ALA A 168 -3.86 0.64 8.31
CA ALA A 168 -3.16 0.12 7.14
C ALA A 168 -2.75 1.18 6.13
N MET A 169 -3.13 2.45 6.27
CA MET A 169 -2.65 3.53 5.39
C MET A 169 -1.16 3.86 5.58
N ALA A 170 -0.64 3.72 6.80
CA ALA A 170 0.77 4.00 7.11
C ALA A 170 1.70 2.89 6.60
N PHE A 171 2.96 3.17 6.28
CA PHE A 171 3.96 2.16 5.88
C PHE A 171 4.80 1.67 7.08
N PRO A 172 4.92 0.36 7.34
CA PRO A 172 4.09 -0.73 6.82
C PRO A 172 2.67 -0.73 7.41
N HIS A 173 2.53 -0.32 8.67
CA HIS A 173 1.25 -0.16 9.38
C HIS A 173 1.41 0.87 10.52
N ALA A 174 0.32 1.50 10.96
CA ALA A 174 0.37 2.50 12.03
C ALA A 174 0.82 1.86 13.37
N THR A 175 0.22 0.72 13.72
CA THR A 175 0.31 0.09 15.05
C THR A 175 0.69 -1.39 15.04
N ALA A 176 0.74 -2.07 13.88
CA ALA A 176 0.95 -3.50 13.85
C ALA A 176 2.42 -3.82 14.08
N SER A 177 2.67 -4.88 14.86
CA SER A 177 4.03 -5.39 15.10
C SER A 177 4.56 -6.09 13.85
N THR A 178 5.86 -5.90 13.56
CA THR A 178 6.53 -6.47 12.38
C THR A 178 7.91 -7.05 12.72
N PRO A 179 8.01 -8.04 13.64
CA PRO A 179 9.29 -8.62 14.03
C PRO A 179 10.00 -9.32 12.86
N ASN A 180 9.29 -10.08 12.04
CA ASN A 180 9.92 -10.81 10.92
C ASN A 180 10.48 -9.84 9.87
N LEU A 181 9.76 -8.74 9.60
CA LEU A 181 10.26 -7.69 8.73
C LEU A 181 11.49 -7.00 9.30
N ALA A 182 11.49 -6.67 10.61
CA ALA A 182 12.61 -6.00 11.25
C ALA A 182 13.89 -6.86 11.26
N ASP A 183 13.73 -8.19 11.33
CA ASP A 183 14.84 -9.14 11.20
C ASP A 183 15.38 -9.21 9.75
N ALA A 184 14.50 -9.01 8.75
CA ALA A 184 14.85 -9.10 7.34
C ALA A 184 15.43 -7.80 6.76
N VAL A 185 15.00 -6.62 7.25
CA VAL A 185 15.44 -5.32 6.72
C VAL A 185 15.45 -4.25 7.81
N ALA A 186 16.45 -3.37 7.75
CA ALA A 186 16.53 -2.22 8.64
C ALA A 186 15.44 -1.19 8.30
N LEU A 187 14.46 -1.03 9.18
CA LEU A 187 13.40 -0.05 9.01
C LEU A 187 13.87 1.36 9.38
N PRO A 188 13.46 2.39 8.62
CA PRO A 188 13.83 3.77 8.89
C PRO A 188 13.21 4.27 10.20
N SER A 189 14.01 4.99 11.00
CA SER A 189 13.54 5.68 12.20
C SER A 189 12.78 6.94 11.82
N HIS A 190 11.52 6.80 11.39
CA HIS A 190 10.68 7.94 11.05
C HIS A 190 9.95 8.49 12.29
N PRO A 191 10.07 9.78 12.62
CA PRO A 191 9.14 10.40 13.56
C PRO A 191 7.71 10.33 12.99
N LEU A 192 6.72 10.08 13.84
CA LEU A 192 5.30 9.87 13.48
C LEU A 192 4.61 11.09 12.86
N THR A 193 5.31 12.18 12.56
CA THR A 193 4.69 13.41 12.09
C THR A 193 5.70 14.20 11.29
N SER A 194 5.51 14.30 9.96
CA SER A 194 6.06 15.45 9.25
C SER A 194 5.28 16.66 9.78
N ALA A 195 5.97 17.55 10.48
CA ALA A 195 5.38 18.81 10.91
C ALA A 195 5.10 19.65 9.66
N TYR A 196 3.99 19.39 8.98
CA TYR A 196 3.40 20.36 8.07
C TYR A 196 2.85 21.49 8.93
N THR A 197 3.70 22.48 9.23
CA THR A 197 3.24 23.80 9.64
C THR A 197 2.43 24.38 8.49
N SER A 198 1.13 24.09 8.47
CA SER A 198 0.18 24.84 7.67
C SER A 198 0.09 26.24 8.30
N THR A 199 0.91 27.16 7.82
CA THR A 199 0.73 28.59 8.10
C THR A 199 -0.49 29.06 7.32
N ARG A 200 -1.69 28.65 7.75
CA ARG A 200 -2.95 29.23 7.25
C ARG A 200 -3.00 30.68 7.76
N PRO A 201 -3.10 31.70 6.89
CA PRO A 201 -3.36 33.05 7.35
C PRO A 201 -4.75 33.05 8.01
N ARG A 202 -4.82 33.46 9.28
CA ARG A 202 -6.09 33.72 9.97
C ARG A 202 -6.88 34.73 9.15
N ARG A 203 -7.94 34.28 8.49
CA ARG A 203 -8.89 35.13 7.77
C ARG A 203 -9.55 36.04 8.82
N ARG A 204 -9.08 37.28 8.91
CA ARG A 204 -9.62 38.32 9.79
C ARG A 204 -11.07 38.56 9.35
N GLY A 205 -12.03 38.13 10.17
CA GLY A 205 -13.46 38.33 9.93
C GLY A 205 -13.76 39.81 9.77
N ARG A 206 -14.17 40.21 8.56
CA ARG A 206 -14.68 41.55 8.29
C ARG A 206 -16.09 41.61 8.89
N ARG A 207 -16.21 42.27 10.05
CA ARG A 207 -17.49 42.72 10.62
C ARG A 207 -18.21 43.50 9.51
N LYS A 208 -19.40 43.04 9.13
CA LYS A 208 -20.36 43.88 8.41
C LYS A 208 -21.06 44.72 9.47
N ASP A 209 -20.77 46.01 9.47
CA ASP A 209 -21.60 47.00 10.15
C ASP A 209 -22.95 47.03 9.42
N ALA A 210 -24.01 46.69 10.13
CA ALA A 210 -25.37 46.96 9.71
C ALA A 210 -25.61 48.46 9.95
N VAL A 211 -25.73 49.22 8.86
CA VAL A 211 -26.22 50.60 8.89
C VAL A 211 -27.75 50.53 8.85
N ASN A 212 -28.37 51.01 9.91
CA ASN A 212 -29.75 51.50 9.90
C ASN A 212 -29.76 52.83 9.14
N GLU A 213 -30.47 52.88 8.03
CA GLU A 213 -31.46 53.92 7.64
C GLU A 213 -32.06 53.57 6.27
#